data_AF-A0A226EDT5-F1
#
_entry.id   AF-A0A226EDT5-F1
#
_cell.length_a   1.000
_cell.length_b   1.000
_cell.length_c   1.000
_cell.angle_alpha   90.00
_cell.angle_beta   90.00
_cell.angle_gamma   90.00
#
_symmetry.space_group_name_H-M   'P 1'
#
loop_
_entity.id
_entity.type
_entity.pdbx_description
1 polymer ?
#
loop_
_entity_poly.entity_id
_entity_poly.type
_entity_poly.pdbx_seq_one_letter_code
_entity_poly.pdbx_strand_id
1 'polypeptide(L)'
;MVVTPLMWKSLDNFTTYFAYLWPCPLSWDKKYKKYTYTPFCKKLNPWILAIAFCLVGRLFLASIVLGQIYGWVSMPLVPSLTNIYYLVISQFMLIEASTLFYGEQFATGFNFLNGDGGWDYKNGWVVFSTFLPNIYTNPKEGQPSAKFDLLGNVLNHMVRNCATFSFTTGFFSLYVDLDPGYICIKYLPSRLSQLVDVYPWNYVLLPHRILFAMVATVEINRIAAHVFCSFTVAFHLIFSSITALTRSPLTLNMSRVQKTLTQYTQLNLIMTLLYDSFATTIAVMMSTIWICCVLLNFATIKMYSYISMPFFALIPVSAIAAHLGVGVLMPILVEVYEGSQPIRARWELQLATFSKVGEVKWLTKRATPRGILSQRVRWVGITFTTHATKSINNSGQPLEVDPSTVFQIEAHKP
;
A
#
# COMPACT_ATOMS: atom_id res chain seq x y z
N MET A 1 -14.87 -11.81 -5.44
CA MET A 1 -14.86 -10.74 -6.46
C MET A 1 -13.72 -11.02 -7.41
N VAL A 2 -13.94 -10.97 -8.72
CA VAL A 2 -12.93 -11.28 -9.74
C VAL A 2 -12.17 -10.00 -10.09
N VAL A 3 -10.87 -10.08 -10.39
CA VAL A 3 -10.08 -8.91 -10.85
C VAL A 3 -10.67 -8.42 -12.16
N THR A 4 -11.09 -7.15 -12.17
CA THR A 4 -11.74 -6.56 -13.32
C THR A 4 -10.72 -6.10 -14.37
N PRO A 5 -11.14 -5.93 -15.64
CA PRO A 5 -10.27 -5.36 -16.67
C PRO A 5 -9.72 -3.97 -16.33
N LEU A 6 -10.47 -3.15 -15.60
CA LEU A 6 -10.02 -1.82 -15.20
C LEU A 6 -8.93 -1.86 -14.14
N MET A 7 -8.96 -2.83 -13.22
CA MET A 7 -7.86 -3.05 -12.27
C MET A 7 -6.57 -3.44 -12.99
N TRP A 8 -6.63 -4.31 -14.00
CA TRP A 8 -5.46 -4.59 -14.84
C TRP A 8 -4.97 -3.38 -15.61
N LYS A 9 -5.91 -2.55 -16.08
CA LYS A 9 -5.60 -1.29 -16.77
C LYS A 9 -4.88 -0.30 -15.85
N SER A 10 -5.11 -0.31 -14.54
CA SER A 10 -4.40 0.59 -13.62
C SER A 10 -2.91 0.23 -13.53
N LEU A 11 -2.55 -1.06 -13.57
CA LEU A 11 -1.15 -1.50 -13.67
C LEU A 11 -0.50 -1.12 -15.00
N ASP A 12 -1.23 -1.24 -16.11
CA ASP A 12 -0.72 -0.78 -17.41
C ASP A 12 -0.51 0.73 -17.46
N ASN A 13 -1.45 1.48 -16.89
CA ASN A 13 -1.38 2.92 -16.77
C ASN A 13 -0.22 3.32 -15.87
N PHE A 14 0.04 2.59 -14.78
CA PHE A 14 1.22 2.79 -13.93
C PHE A 14 2.51 2.68 -14.75
N THR A 15 2.71 1.58 -15.48
CA THR A 15 3.91 1.42 -16.33
C THR A 15 3.99 2.52 -17.39
N THR A 16 2.87 2.93 -17.97
CA THR A 16 2.82 3.96 -19.02
C THR A 16 3.18 5.34 -18.46
N TYR A 17 2.59 5.73 -17.34
CA TYR A 17 2.81 7.05 -16.72
C TYR A 17 4.19 7.20 -16.11
N PHE A 18 4.83 6.12 -15.67
CA PHE A 18 6.16 6.16 -15.07
C PHE A 18 7.25 5.58 -16.00
N ALA A 19 6.96 5.38 -17.29
CA ALA A 19 7.90 4.82 -18.28
C ALA A 19 9.15 5.69 -18.50
N TYR A 20 9.07 7.00 -18.23
CA TYR A 20 10.18 7.94 -18.39
C TYR A 20 11.18 7.90 -17.22
N LEU A 21 10.88 7.17 -16.15
CA LEU A 21 11.74 7.04 -14.97
C LEU A 21 12.77 5.92 -15.16
N TRP A 22 13.73 5.89 -14.24
CA TRP A 22 14.74 4.85 -14.22
C TRP A 22 14.15 3.46 -13.99
N PRO A 23 14.82 2.40 -14.50
CA PRO A 23 14.44 1.03 -14.19
C PRO A 23 14.44 0.79 -12.67
N CYS A 24 13.42 0.10 -12.17
CA CYS A 24 13.31 -0.33 -10.78
C CYS A 24 13.51 -1.86 -10.67
N PRO A 25 13.87 -2.38 -9.48
CA PRO A 25 14.07 -3.82 -9.28
C PRO A 25 12.83 -4.66 -9.59
N LEU A 26 11.65 -4.09 -9.37
CA LEU A 26 10.36 -4.74 -9.61
C LEU A 26 9.54 -3.91 -10.59
N SER A 27 9.30 -4.43 -11.79
CA SER A 27 8.57 -3.72 -12.85
C SER A 27 7.41 -4.55 -13.39
N TRP A 28 6.32 -3.87 -13.76
CA TRP A 28 5.17 -4.50 -14.42
C TRP A 28 5.36 -4.51 -15.93
N ASP A 29 5.40 -5.71 -16.51
CA ASP A 29 5.46 -5.93 -17.94
C ASP A 29 4.05 -5.94 -18.54
N LYS A 30 3.69 -4.82 -19.19
CA LYS A 30 2.39 -4.63 -19.83
C LYS A 30 2.08 -5.66 -20.93
N LYS A 31 3.10 -6.17 -21.62
CA LYS A 31 2.93 -7.10 -22.75
C LYS A 31 2.58 -8.49 -22.24
N TYR A 32 3.27 -8.96 -21.21
CA TYR A 32 3.10 -10.30 -20.65
C TYR A 32 2.30 -10.31 -19.34
N LYS A 33 1.70 -9.18 -18.95
CA LYS A 33 0.87 -9.04 -17.74
C LYS A 33 1.50 -9.70 -16.51
N LYS A 34 2.79 -9.47 -16.30
CA LYS A 34 3.56 -10.11 -15.21
C LYS A 34 4.54 -9.14 -14.60
N TYR A 35 4.90 -9.39 -13.35
CA TYR A 35 6.03 -8.70 -12.74
C TYR A 35 7.34 -9.33 -13.18
N THR A 36 8.29 -8.49 -13.57
CA THR A 36 9.67 -8.87 -13.83
C THR A 36 10.55 -8.33 -12.72
N TYR A 37 11.34 -9.23 -12.11
CA TYR A 37 12.38 -8.84 -11.17
C TYR A 37 13.69 -8.67 -11.91
N THR A 38 14.30 -7.49 -11.78
CA THR A 38 15.63 -7.21 -12.29
C THR A 38 16.61 -7.31 -11.12
N PRO A 39 17.53 -8.29 -11.12
CA PRO A 39 18.53 -8.39 -10.05
C PRO A 39 19.47 -7.20 -10.08
N PHE A 40 20.21 -7.00 -8.99
CA PHE A 40 21.18 -5.93 -8.84
C PHE A 40 22.18 -5.93 -10.01
N CYS A 41 22.09 -4.92 -10.89
CA CYS A 41 22.93 -4.81 -12.07
C CYS A 41 23.15 -3.33 -12.42
N LYS A 42 24.11 -3.05 -13.33
CA LYS A 42 24.46 -1.67 -13.73
C LYS A 42 23.27 -0.86 -14.27
N LYS A 43 22.22 -1.52 -14.76
CA LYS A 43 20.98 -0.86 -15.22
C LYS A 43 20.20 -0.20 -14.08
N LEU A 44 20.38 -0.66 -12.84
CA LEU A 44 19.74 -0.12 -11.64
C LEU A 44 20.53 1.02 -10.98
N ASN A 45 21.71 1.38 -11.48
CA ASN A 45 22.53 2.45 -10.89
C ASN A 45 21.77 3.78 -10.71
N PRO A 46 20.96 4.26 -11.67
CA PRO A 46 20.20 5.51 -11.48
C PRO A 46 19.16 5.39 -10.35
N TRP A 47 18.50 4.24 -10.23
CA TRP A 47 17.55 3.96 -9.15
C TRP A 47 18.25 3.93 -7.78
N ILE A 48 19.40 3.25 -7.67
CA ILE A 48 20.18 3.21 -6.43
C ILE A 48 20.58 4.62 -6.01
N LEU A 49 21.04 5.44 -6.96
CA LEU A 49 21.42 6.81 -6.69
C LEU A 49 20.22 7.63 -6.18
N ALA A 50 19.05 7.49 -6.80
CA ALA A 50 17.84 8.18 -6.37
C ALA A 50 17.38 7.76 -4.97
N ILE A 51 17.39 6.46 -4.67
CA ILE A 51 17.03 5.94 -3.32
C ILE A 51 18.06 6.39 -2.29
N ALA A 52 19.35 6.28 -2.57
CA ALA A 52 20.41 6.74 -1.67
C ALA A 52 20.26 8.24 -1.38
N PHE A 53 19.99 9.04 -2.41
CA PHE A 53 19.76 10.48 -2.27
C PHE A 53 18.53 10.80 -1.41
N CYS A 54 17.42 10.09 -1.60
CA CYS A 54 16.22 10.23 -0.77
C CYS A 54 16.45 9.79 0.69
N LEU A 55 17.20 8.71 0.91
CA LEU A 55 17.54 8.21 2.25
C LEU A 55 18.46 9.19 3.00
N VAL A 56 19.48 9.75 2.33
CA VAL A 56 20.33 10.80 2.89
C VAL A 56 19.48 12.03 3.25
N GLY A 57 18.60 12.45 2.35
CA GLY A 57 17.61 13.49 2.59
C GLY A 57 16.79 13.26 3.86
N ARG A 58 16.26 12.04 4.01
CA ARG A 58 15.51 11.63 5.20
C ARG A 58 16.34 11.74 6.48
N LEU A 59 17.61 11.34 6.45
CA LEU A 59 18.48 11.45 7.62
C LEU A 59 18.68 12.91 8.04
N PHE A 60 18.81 13.83 7.08
CA PHE A 60 18.88 15.27 7.38
C PHE A 60 17.58 15.80 8.01
N LEU A 61 16.43 15.47 7.43
CA LEU A 61 15.12 15.85 7.98
C LEU A 61 14.94 15.34 9.41
N ALA A 62 15.28 14.06 9.66
CA ALA A 62 15.24 13.45 10.99
C ALA A 62 16.19 14.16 11.97
N SER A 63 17.41 14.47 11.55
CA SER A 63 18.40 15.17 12.37
C SER A 63 17.90 16.56 12.79
N ILE A 64 17.18 17.26 11.91
CA ILE A 64 16.61 18.56 12.21
C ILE A 64 15.43 18.47 13.17
N VAL A 65 14.54 17.49 13.01
CA VAL A 65 13.46 17.25 13.98
C VAL A 65 14.05 16.94 15.36
N LEU A 66 15.08 16.09 15.43
CA LEU A 66 15.77 15.80 16.68
C LEU A 66 16.44 17.05 17.26
N GLY A 67 17.13 17.83 16.43
CA GLY A 67 17.73 19.10 16.84
C GLY A 67 16.70 20.09 17.41
N GLN A 68 15.49 20.11 16.86
CA GLN A 68 14.39 20.91 17.40
C GLN A 68 13.90 20.39 18.76
N ILE A 69 13.77 19.07 18.92
CA ILE A 69 13.37 18.45 20.21
C ILE A 69 14.40 18.73 21.31
N TYR A 70 15.69 18.70 20.99
CA TYR A 70 16.78 19.02 21.94
C TYR A 70 17.02 20.53 22.13
N GLY A 71 16.30 21.39 21.41
CA GLY A 71 16.46 22.85 21.50
C GLY A 71 17.72 23.39 20.82
N TRP A 72 18.42 22.59 19.99
CA TRP A 72 19.56 23.05 19.20
C TRP A 72 19.15 23.86 17.98
N VAL A 73 17.95 23.61 17.45
CA VAL A 73 17.41 24.30 16.28
C VAL A 73 16.06 24.89 16.65
N SER A 74 15.89 26.20 16.46
CA SER A 74 14.60 26.87 16.60
C SER A 74 13.97 27.04 15.22
N MET A 75 12.89 26.29 14.96
CA MET A 75 12.19 26.30 13.68
C MET A 75 10.74 26.77 13.90
N PRO A 76 10.18 27.64 13.02
CA PRO A 76 8.78 28.02 13.07
C PRO A 76 7.86 26.80 12.86
N LEU A 77 6.61 26.91 13.29
CA LEU A 77 5.65 25.80 13.24
C LEU A 77 5.43 25.26 11.80
N VAL A 78 5.34 26.14 10.79
CA VAL A 78 5.05 25.72 9.40
C VAL A 78 6.17 24.83 8.84
N PRO A 79 7.46 25.23 8.84
CA PRO A 79 8.52 24.34 8.37
C PRO A 79 8.67 23.09 9.25
N SER A 80 8.40 23.15 10.55
CA SER A 80 8.46 21.98 11.43
C SER A 80 7.43 20.92 11.06
N LEU A 81 6.17 21.31 10.88
CA LEU A 81 5.10 20.39 10.47
C LEU A 81 5.35 19.83 9.07
N THR A 82 5.83 20.67 8.15
CA THR A 82 6.22 20.25 6.80
C THR A 82 7.38 19.26 6.84
N ASN A 83 8.40 19.49 7.67
CA ASN A 83 9.53 18.60 7.86
C ASN A 83 9.08 17.23 8.41
N ILE A 84 8.20 17.22 9.42
CA ILE A 84 7.60 15.99 9.97
C ILE A 84 6.79 15.26 8.89
N TYR A 85 6.01 15.98 8.09
CA TYR A 85 5.25 15.42 6.98
C TYR A 85 6.15 14.73 5.95
N TYR A 86 7.23 15.39 5.51
CA TYR A 86 8.20 14.78 4.60
C TYR A 86 8.90 13.57 5.24
N LEU A 87 9.22 13.62 6.53
CA LEU A 87 9.81 12.50 7.25
C LEU A 87 8.86 11.29 7.26
N VAL A 88 7.58 11.51 7.51
CA VAL A 88 6.54 10.46 7.50
C VAL A 88 6.38 9.87 6.10
N ILE A 89 6.23 10.70 5.07
CA ILE A 89 6.07 10.20 3.70
C ILE A 89 7.34 9.53 3.16
N SER A 90 8.53 9.96 3.60
CA SER A 90 9.78 9.30 3.23
C SER A 90 9.88 7.84 3.69
N GLN A 91 8.96 7.37 4.54
CA GLN A 91 8.84 5.94 4.87
C GLN A 91 8.53 5.07 3.66
N PHE A 92 7.86 5.60 2.62
CA PHE A 92 7.65 4.87 1.35
C PHE A 92 8.97 4.44 0.70
N MET A 93 10.07 5.16 0.92
CA MET A 93 11.40 4.77 0.43
C MET A 93 11.89 3.45 1.04
N LEU A 94 11.44 3.10 2.26
CA LEU A 94 11.75 1.81 2.87
C LEU A 94 11.02 0.66 2.16
N ILE A 95 9.80 0.90 1.67
CA ILE A 95 9.07 -0.10 0.88
C ILE A 95 9.85 -0.37 -0.40
N GLU A 96 10.30 0.67 -1.09
CA GLU A 96 11.08 0.53 -2.32
C GLU A 96 12.44 -0.14 -2.06
N ALA A 97 13.14 0.22 -0.99
CA ALA A 97 14.36 -0.48 -0.57
C ALA A 97 14.09 -1.96 -0.24
N SER A 98 12.93 -2.28 0.36
CA SER A 98 12.53 -3.66 0.66
C SER A 98 12.30 -4.50 -0.61
N THR A 99 12.00 -3.86 -1.75
CA THR A 99 11.86 -4.58 -3.04
C THR A 99 13.17 -5.20 -3.52
N LEU A 100 14.34 -4.73 -3.05
CA LEU A 100 15.61 -5.41 -3.32
C LEU A 100 15.65 -6.80 -2.70
N PHE A 101 15.12 -6.93 -1.49
CA PHE A 101 15.15 -8.17 -0.71
C PHE A 101 13.98 -9.09 -1.04
N TYR A 102 12.79 -8.52 -1.23
CA TYR A 102 11.55 -9.28 -1.40
C TYR A 102 10.95 -9.22 -2.82
N GLY A 103 11.56 -8.47 -3.74
CA GLY A 103 11.01 -8.24 -5.08
C GLY A 103 10.90 -9.52 -5.92
N GLU A 104 11.88 -10.42 -5.82
CA GLU A 104 11.85 -11.71 -6.54
C GLU A 104 10.71 -12.60 -6.03
N GLN A 105 10.56 -12.70 -4.71
CA GLN A 105 9.49 -13.46 -4.06
C GLN A 105 8.12 -12.87 -4.40
N PHE A 106 8.00 -11.54 -4.39
CA PHE A 106 6.80 -10.83 -4.79
C PHE A 106 6.44 -11.11 -6.26
N ALA A 107 7.38 -10.92 -7.18
CA ALA A 107 7.15 -11.16 -8.60
C ALA A 107 6.74 -12.61 -8.87
N THR A 108 7.46 -13.57 -8.27
CA THR A 108 7.17 -15.00 -8.39
C THR A 108 5.78 -15.33 -7.84
N GLY A 109 5.47 -14.92 -6.62
CA GLY A 109 4.18 -15.14 -5.98
C GLY A 109 3.02 -14.51 -6.76
N PHE A 110 3.18 -13.25 -7.20
CA PHE A 110 2.17 -12.54 -7.99
C PHE A 110 1.94 -13.23 -9.34
N ASN A 111 3.00 -13.61 -10.04
CA ASN A 111 2.89 -14.28 -11.34
C ASN A 111 2.22 -15.65 -11.22
N PHE A 112 2.48 -16.40 -10.14
CA PHE A 112 1.75 -17.62 -9.83
C PHE A 112 0.26 -17.37 -9.55
N LEU A 113 -0.09 -16.28 -8.84
CA LEU A 113 -1.50 -15.90 -8.63
C LEU A 113 -2.20 -15.51 -9.93
N ASN A 114 -1.51 -14.79 -10.82
CA ASN A 114 -2.08 -14.36 -12.10
C ASN A 114 -2.33 -15.55 -13.05
N GLY A 115 -1.66 -16.69 -12.82
CA GLY A 115 -1.81 -17.88 -13.63
C GLY A 115 -1.12 -17.80 -14.99
N ASP A 116 -0.33 -16.76 -15.25
CA ASP A 116 0.39 -16.51 -16.51
C ASP A 116 1.86 -16.95 -16.46
N GLY A 117 2.17 -17.93 -15.60
CA GLY A 117 3.43 -18.64 -15.68
C GLY A 117 3.47 -19.39 -17.01
N GLY A 118 4.11 -18.81 -18.02
CA GLY A 118 4.40 -19.38 -19.34
C GLY A 118 5.26 -20.64 -19.28
N TRP A 119 4.77 -21.67 -18.59
CA TRP A 119 5.16 -23.05 -18.72
C TRP A 119 4.20 -23.68 -19.72
N ASP A 120 4.77 -24.09 -20.84
CA ASP A 120 4.15 -24.67 -22.01
C ASP A 120 2.92 -25.55 -21.68
N TYR A 121 1.77 -25.14 -22.23
CA TYR A 121 0.46 -25.79 -22.11
C TYR A 121 0.47 -27.26 -22.55
N LYS A 122 1.53 -27.69 -23.27
CA LYS A 122 1.69 -29.07 -23.74
C LYS A 122 2.06 -30.09 -22.66
N ASN A 123 2.60 -29.69 -21.50
CA ASN A 123 3.13 -30.65 -20.49
C ASN A 123 2.42 -30.69 -19.14
N GLY A 124 1.19 -30.16 -19.01
CA GLY A 124 0.28 -30.59 -17.94
C GLY A 124 0.19 -29.70 -16.69
N TRP A 125 -0.18 -28.43 -16.86
CA TRP A 125 -0.73 -27.61 -15.77
C TRP A 125 -2.19 -27.18 -16.06
N VAL A 126 -3.03 -28.17 -16.32
CA VAL A 126 -4.49 -28.07 -16.55
C VAL A 126 -5.23 -28.02 -15.20
N VAL A 127 -4.73 -27.31 -14.19
CA VAL A 127 -5.31 -27.40 -12.82
C VAL A 127 -5.85 -26.07 -12.30
N PHE A 128 -5.14 -24.95 -12.52
CA PHE A 128 -5.62 -23.64 -12.04
C PHE A 128 -6.48 -22.92 -13.09
N SER A 129 -6.08 -22.95 -14.37
CA SER A 129 -6.90 -22.45 -15.48
C SER A 129 -8.22 -23.21 -15.62
N THR A 130 -8.23 -24.53 -15.37
CA THR A 130 -9.47 -25.34 -15.29
C THR A 130 -10.32 -25.14 -14.03
N PHE A 131 -9.86 -24.36 -13.06
CA PHE A 131 -10.73 -23.90 -11.97
C PHE A 131 -11.38 -22.53 -12.27
N LEU A 132 -10.77 -21.74 -13.16
CA LEU A 132 -11.33 -20.49 -13.71
C LEU A 132 -11.86 -20.57 -15.17
N PRO A 133 -12.20 -21.73 -15.78
CA PRO A 133 -12.26 -21.87 -17.24
C PRO A 133 -13.55 -21.30 -17.85
N ASN A 134 -14.41 -20.67 -17.05
CA ASN A 134 -15.69 -20.14 -17.52
C ASN A 134 -16.10 -18.81 -16.86
N ILE A 135 -15.19 -18.12 -16.14
CA ILE A 135 -15.50 -16.76 -15.67
C ILE A 135 -15.24 -15.73 -16.78
N TYR A 136 -14.27 -15.98 -17.66
CA TYR A 136 -13.83 -14.98 -18.65
C TYR A 136 -14.29 -15.23 -20.09
N THR A 137 -14.70 -16.44 -20.45
CA THR A 137 -14.76 -16.84 -21.87
C THR A 137 -16.13 -16.77 -22.52
N ASN A 138 -17.22 -16.53 -21.79
CA ASN A 138 -18.51 -16.20 -22.39
C ASN A 138 -19.32 -15.33 -21.40
N PRO A 139 -19.33 -14.00 -21.55
CA PRO A 139 -20.35 -13.19 -20.90
C PRO A 139 -21.70 -13.69 -21.44
N LYS A 140 -22.38 -14.54 -20.66
CA LYS A 140 -23.74 -14.96 -20.99
C LYS A 140 -24.56 -13.67 -21.13
N GLU A 141 -25.35 -13.58 -22.20
CA GLU A 141 -26.20 -12.47 -22.65
C GLU A 141 -27.23 -11.92 -21.62
N GLY A 142 -27.11 -12.26 -20.34
CA GLY A 142 -27.92 -11.73 -19.24
C GLY A 142 -27.10 -11.35 -18.00
N GLN A 143 -25.78 -11.17 -18.13
CA GLN A 143 -24.95 -10.71 -17.02
C GLN A 143 -25.36 -9.27 -16.65
N PRO A 144 -25.73 -9.00 -15.38
CA PRO A 144 -26.36 -7.76 -14.96
C PRO A 144 -25.54 -6.57 -15.44
N SER A 145 -26.21 -5.69 -16.20
CA SER A 145 -25.69 -4.48 -16.83
C SER A 145 -24.62 -3.83 -15.96
N ALA A 146 -23.40 -3.74 -16.50
CA ALA A 146 -22.31 -2.86 -16.07
C ALA A 146 -22.46 -2.32 -14.63
N LYS A 147 -22.36 -3.18 -13.61
CA LYS A 147 -22.16 -2.68 -12.26
C LYS A 147 -20.90 -1.82 -12.32
N PHE A 148 -21.06 -0.52 -12.06
CA PHE A 148 -19.98 0.45 -12.06
C PHE A 148 -18.80 -0.13 -11.29
N ASP A 149 -17.70 -0.42 -12.00
CA ASP A 149 -16.48 -0.92 -11.38
C ASP A 149 -15.76 0.25 -10.71
N LEU A 150 -16.33 0.66 -9.58
CA LEU A 150 -15.89 1.79 -8.79
C LEU A 150 -14.43 1.61 -8.38
N LEU A 151 -14.03 0.40 -7.99
CA LEU A 151 -12.67 0.10 -7.55
C LEU A 151 -11.67 0.26 -8.70
N GLY A 152 -11.95 -0.32 -9.86
CA GLY A 152 -11.11 -0.15 -11.04
C GLY A 152 -10.95 1.33 -11.42
N ASN A 153 -12.04 2.10 -11.39
CA ASN A 153 -12.00 3.55 -11.65
C ASN A 153 -11.15 4.30 -10.60
N VAL A 154 -11.35 4.01 -9.30
CA VAL A 154 -10.59 4.64 -8.20
C VAL A 154 -9.09 4.37 -8.35
N LEU A 155 -8.67 3.13 -8.65
CA LEU A 155 -7.26 2.80 -8.87
C LEU A 155 -6.67 3.57 -10.06
N ASN A 156 -7.38 3.66 -11.18
CA ASN A 156 -6.90 4.40 -12.35
C ASN A 156 -6.78 5.91 -12.06
N HIS A 157 -7.75 6.49 -11.35
CA HIS A 157 -7.65 7.87 -10.88
C HIS A 157 -6.50 8.08 -9.93
N MET A 158 -6.24 7.12 -9.03
CA MET A 158 -5.13 7.18 -8.10
C MET A 158 -3.78 7.19 -8.80
N VAL A 159 -3.54 6.32 -9.78
CA VAL A 159 -2.30 6.33 -10.57
C VAL A 159 -2.11 7.66 -11.29
N ARG A 160 -3.18 8.15 -11.95
CA ARG A 160 -3.16 9.44 -12.64
C ARG A 160 -2.82 10.58 -11.68
N ASN A 161 -3.45 10.59 -10.49
CA ASN A 161 -3.20 11.59 -9.46
C ASN A 161 -1.77 11.51 -8.95
N CYS A 162 -1.22 10.34 -8.64
CA CYS A 162 0.18 10.21 -8.23
C CYS A 162 1.15 10.76 -9.30
N ALA A 163 0.88 10.46 -10.59
CA ALA A 163 1.71 10.95 -11.69
C ALA A 163 1.66 12.49 -11.82
N THR A 164 0.48 13.12 -11.73
CA THR A 164 0.35 14.58 -11.84
C THR A 164 0.78 15.31 -10.57
N PHE A 165 0.47 14.75 -9.40
CA PHE A 165 0.72 15.35 -8.08
C PHE A 165 2.22 15.47 -7.76
N SER A 166 3.05 14.62 -8.37
CA SER A 166 4.51 14.68 -8.25
C SER A 166 5.07 16.04 -8.68
N PHE A 167 4.59 16.54 -9.82
CA PHE A 167 5.05 17.79 -10.41
C PHE A 167 4.47 18.98 -9.67
N THR A 168 3.16 18.98 -9.41
CA THR A 168 2.52 20.10 -8.71
C THR A 168 3.12 20.31 -7.32
N THR A 169 3.30 19.22 -6.55
CA THR A 169 3.90 19.29 -5.21
C THR A 169 5.35 19.74 -5.27
N GLY A 170 6.14 19.22 -6.22
CA GLY A 170 7.54 19.64 -6.40
C GLY A 170 7.64 21.13 -6.68
N PHE A 171 6.92 21.65 -7.69
CA PHE A 171 6.95 23.06 -8.03
C PHE A 171 6.43 23.97 -6.92
N PHE A 172 5.29 23.64 -6.30
CA PHE A 172 4.74 24.47 -5.23
C PHE A 172 5.59 24.42 -3.95
N SER A 173 6.21 23.28 -3.62
CA SER A 173 7.13 23.19 -2.47
C SER A 173 8.34 24.12 -2.64
N LEU A 174 8.90 24.18 -3.85
CA LEU A 174 10.02 25.06 -4.19
C LEU A 174 9.59 26.54 -4.18
N TYR A 175 8.42 26.84 -4.73
CA TYR A 175 7.89 28.21 -4.78
C TYR A 175 7.66 28.82 -3.39
N VAL A 176 7.27 28.00 -2.41
CA VAL A 176 6.97 28.46 -1.04
C VAL A 176 8.18 28.30 -0.11
N ASP A 177 9.34 27.90 -0.64
CA ASP A 177 10.53 27.59 0.15
C ASP A 177 10.25 26.57 1.28
N LEU A 178 9.35 25.63 0.99
CA LEU A 178 8.99 24.52 1.88
C LEU A 178 9.60 23.19 1.41
N ASP A 179 10.47 23.20 0.40
CA ASP A 179 11.15 21.99 -0.02
C ASP A 179 12.12 21.49 1.07
N PRO A 180 12.27 20.16 1.20
CA PRO A 180 13.11 19.56 2.23
C PRO A 180 14.58 20.00 2.12
N GLY A 181 15.08 20.30 0.92
CA GLY A 181 16.44 20.80 0.72
C GLY A 181 16.65 22.18 1.34
N TYR A 182 15.76 23.13 1.07
CA TYR A 182 15.80 24.46 1.67
C TYR A 182 15.67 24.42 3.20
N ILE A 183 14.71 23.67 3.72
CA ILE A 183 14.53 23.49 5.16
C ILE A 183 15.82 22.94 5.78
N CYS A 184 16.48 21.98 5.11
CA CYS A 184 17.73 21.45 5.60
C CYS A 184 18.84 22.50 5.65
N ILE A 185 19.09 23.22 4.56
CA ILE A 185 20.23 24.15 4.50
C ILE A 185 20.00 25.36 5.42
N LYS A 186 18.76 25.88 5.49
CA LYS A 186 18.42 27.06 6.28
C LYS A 186 18.54 26.84 7.78
N TYR A 187 18.09 25.68 8.28
CA TYR A 187 17.97 25.44 9.73
C TYR A 187 19.08 24.56 10.30
N LEU A 188 19.99 24.05 9.48
CA LEU A 188 21.16 23.31 9.97
C LEU A 188 22.14 24.29 10.66
N PRO A 189 22.58 24.01 11.91
CA PRO A 189 23.50 24.86 12.67
C PRO A 189 24.91 24.78 12.07
N SER A 190 25.10 25.40 10.91
CA SER A 190 26.33 25.39 10.14
C SER A 190 26.50 26.73 9.43
N ARG A 191 27.74 27.05 9.03
CA ARG A 191 28.04 28.23 8.20
C ARG A 191 27.27 28.23 6.87
N LEU A 192 26.72 27.08 6.45
CA LEU A 192 25.88 26.97 5.25
C LEU A 192 24.55 27.72 5.40
N SER A 193 23.98 27.82 6.60
CA SER A 193 22.75 28.57 6.83
C SER A 193 22.91 30.06 6.46
N GLN A 194 24.03 30.66 6.87
CA GLN A 194 24.38 32.04 6.54
C GLN A 194 24.60 32.24 5.04
N LEU A 195 25.09 31.21 4.32
CA LEU A 195 25.30 31.30 2.88
C LEU A 195 23.98 31.33 2.11
N VAL A 196 22.90 30.72 2.61
CA VAL A 196 21.58 30.73 1.93
C VAL A 196 21.00 32.14 1.84
N ASP A 197 21.21 32.96 2.87
CA ASP A 197 20.70 34.33 2.93
C ASP A 197 21.56 35.31 2.10
N VAL A 198 22.75 34.92 1.66
CA VAL A 198 23.65 35.75 0.86
C VAL A 198 23.42 35.53 -0.64
N TYR A 199 22.98 36.58 -1.33
CA TYR A 199 23.03 36.65 -2.80
C TYR A 199 24.50 36.59 -3.23
N PRO A 200 24.98 35.58 -4.02
CA PRO A 200 24.27 34.83 -5.09
C PRO A 200 24.02 33.34 -4.82
N TRP A 201 24.33 32.81 -3.63
CA TRP A 201 24.36 31.37 -3.37
C TRP A 201 22.99 30.69 -3.52
N ASN A 202 21.89 31.40 -3.26
CA ASN A 202 20.54 30.87 -3.48
C ASN A 202 20.31 30.46 -4.95
N TYR A 203 20.87 31.18 -5.93
CA TYR A 203 20.76 30.83 -7.35
C TYR A 203 21.61 29.62 -7.73
N VAL A 204 22.78 29.47 -7.11
CA VAL A 204 23.66 28.31 -7.33
C VAL A 204 23.03 27.03 -6.74
N LEU A 205 22.32 27.15 -5.62
CA LEU A 205 21.64 26.04 -4.96
C LEU A 205 20.29 25.70 -5.59
N LEU A 206 19.65 26.63 -6.31
CA LEU A 206 18.32 26.42 -6.88
C LEU A 206 18.22 25.18 -7.80
N PRO A 207 19.14 24.90 -8.74
CA PRO A 207 19.09 23.66 -9.55
C PRO A 207 19.17 22.39 -8.70
N HIS A 208 19.97 22.41 -7.63
CA HIS A 208 20.10 21.28 -6.70
C HIS A 208 18.82 21.08 -5.88
N ARG A 209 18.19 22.17 -5.43
CA ARG A 209 16.87 22.14 -4.77
C ARG A 209 15.80 21.57 -5.70
N ILE A 210 15.76 22.03 -6.96
CA ILE A 210 14.82 21.53 -7.97
C ILE A 210 15.03 20.03 -8.18
N LEU A 211 16.27 19.60 -8.39
CA LEU A 211 16.61 18.20 -8.59
C LEU A 211 16.21 17.34 -7.38
N PHE A 212 16.54 17.80 -6.17
CA PHE A 212 16.21 17.10 -4.92
C PHE A 212 14.72 16.97 -4.69
N ALA A 213 13.98 18.08 -4.80
CA ALA A 213 12.54 18.09 -4.61
C ALA A 213 11.84 17.21 -5.65
N MET A 214 12.18 17.35 -6.94
CA MET A 214 11.52 16.60 -8.03
C MET A 214 11.83 15.11 -7.97
N VAL A 215 13.08 14.72 -7.75
CA VAL A 215 13.45 13.30 -7.62
C VAL A 215 12.71 12.66 -6.46
N ALA A 216 12.70 13.31 -5.29
CA ALA A 216 12.02 12.79 -4.12
C ALA A 216 10.49 12.69 -4.32
N THR A 217 9.83 13.74 -4.83
CA THR A 217 8.37 13.72 -5.00
C THR A 217 7.94 12.70 -6.05
N VAL A 218 8.66 12.60 -7.17
CA VAL A 218 8.33 11.65 -8.25
C VAL A 218 8.50 10.21 -7.77
N GLU A 219 9.58 9.90 -7.06
CA GLU A 219 9.79 8.56 -6.51
C GLU A 219 8.75 8.16 -5.48
N ILE A 220 8.46 9.04 -4.51
CA ILE A 220 7.42 8.78 -3.50
C ILE A 220 6.09 8.44 -4.17
N ASN A 221 5.68 9.22 -5.16
CA ASN A 221 4.42 9.02 -5.85
C ASN A 221 4.43 7.77 -6.75
N ARG A 222 5.56 7.45 -7.40
CA ARG A 222 5.72 6.19 -8.14
C ARG A 222 5.54 5.01 -7.20
N ILE A 223 6.21 5.02 -6.05
CA ILE A 223 6.13 3.95 -5.04
C ILE A 223 4.69 3.84 -4.53
N ALA A 224 4.05 4.95 -4.18
CA ALA A 224 2.66 4.95 -3.72
C ALA A 224 1.74 4.32 -4.79
N ALA A 225 1.77 4.81 -6.03
CA ALA A 225 0.95 4.28 -7.12
C ALA A 225 1.18 2.78 -7.36
N HIS A 226 2.45 2.37 -7.34
CA HIS A 226 2.84 0.97 -7.50
C HIS A 226 2.24 0.11 -6.38
N VAL A 227 2.44 0.49 -5.12
CA VAL A 227 1.95 -0.25 -3.97
C VAL A 227 0.43 -0.36 -4.00
N PHE A 228 -0.29 0.76 -4.18
CA PHE A 228 -1.75 0.74 -4.22
C PHE A 228 -2.31 -0.16 -5.32
N CYS A 229 -1.77 -0.09 -6.54
CA CYS A 229 -2.28 -0.94 -7.63
C CYS A 229 -1.91 -2.41 -7.45
N SER A 230 -0.63 -2.68 -7.21
CA SER A 230 -0.10 -4.05 -7.15
C SER A 230 -0.74 -4.83 -6.01
N PHE A 231 -0.86 -4.21 -4.83
CA PHE A 231 -1.41 -4.87 -3.65
C PHE A 231 -2.91 -5.08 -3.78
N THR A 232 -3.65 -4.09 -4.28
CA THR A 232 -5.09 -4.24 -4.48
C THR A 232 -5.38 -5.38 -5.45
N VAL A 233 -4.68 -5.45 -6.58
CA VAL A 233 -4.82 -6.56 -7.54
C VAL A 233 -4.43 -7.89 -6.90
N ALA A 234 -3.29 -7.95 -6.19
CA ALA A 234 -2.83 -9.17 -5.55
C ALA A 234 -3.82 -9.71 -4.51
N PHE A 235 -4.38 -8.84 -3.65
CA PHE A 235 -5.38 -9.25 -2.66
C PHE A 235 -6.67 -9.74 -3.32
N HIS A 236 -7.11 -9.11 -4.40
CA HIS A 236 -8.28 -9.61 -5.14
C HIS A 236 -8.04 -10.98 -5.80
N LEU A 237 -6.83 -11.25 -6.29
CA LEU A 237 -6.44 -12.58 -6.79
C LEU A 237 -6.44 -13.62 -5.66
N ILE A 238 -5.89 -13.28 -4.50
CA ILE A 238 -5.87 -14.13 -3.32
C ILE A 238 -7.30 -14.42 -2.86
N PHE A 239 -8.12 -13.38 -2.74
CA PHE A 239 -9.52 -13.50 -2.34
C PHE A 239 -10.35 -14.32 -3.34
N SER A 240 -10.11 -14.15 -4.63
CA SER A 240 -10.72 -14.98 -5.68
C SER A 240 -10.35 -16.45 -5.50
N SER A 241 -9.07 -16.73 -5.23
CA SER A 241 -8.55 -18.08 -5.00
C SER A 241 -9.14 -18.72 -3.74
N ILE A 242 -9.22 -17.97 -2.63
CA ILE A 242 -9.89 -18.35 -1.37
C ILE A 242 -11.36 -18.67 -1.65
N THR A 243 -12.08 -17.78 -2.32
CA THR A 243 -13.50 -17.96 -2.65
C THR A 243 -13.74 -19.20 -3.51
N ALA A 244 -12.86 -19.45 -4.49
CA ALA A 244 -12.93 -20.62 -5.35
C ALA A 244 -12.73 -21.91 -4.55
N LEU A 245 -11.74 -21.95 -3.65
CA LEU A 245 -11.54 -23.07 -2.73
C LEU A 245 -12.74 -23.29 -1.82
N THR A 246 -13.33 -22.24 -1.27
CA THR A 246 -14.53 -22.31 -0.40
C THR A 246 -15.75 -22.87 -1.13
N ARG A 247 -15.90 -22.56 -2.43
CA ARG A 247 -17.03 -23.01 -3.25
C ARG A 247 -16.88 -24.43 -3.78
N SER A 248 -15.67 -24.99 -3.76
CA SER A 248 -15.44 -26.36 -4.22
C SER A 248 -16.26 -27.34 -3.35
N PRO A 249 -17.22 -28.08 -3.93
CA PRO A 249 -17.97 -29.06 -3.16
C PRO A 249 -17.01 -30.17 -2.74
N LEU A 250 -16.86 -30.33 -1.44
CA LEU A 250 -16.10 -31.44 -0.86
C LEU A 250 -16.92 -32.71 -0.97
N THR A 251 -16.78 -33.37 -2.12
CA THR A 251 -17.31 -34.72 -2.34
C THR A 251 -16.35 -35.77 -1.77
N LEU A 252 -16.85 -36.92 -1.33
CA LEU A 252 -16.07 -38.06 -0.83
C LEU A 252 -15.09 -38.70 -1.84
N ASN A 253 -14.99 -38.16 -3.05
CA ASN A 253 -14.07 -38.66 -4.05
C ASN A 253 -12.63 -38.22 -3.71
N MET A 254 -11.78 -39.18 -3.31
CA MET A 254 -10.37 -38.96 -2.95
C MET A 254 -9.57 -38.20 -4.01
N SER A 255 -9.84 -38.42 -5.29
CA SER A 255 -9.15 -37.69 -6.38
C SER A 255 -9.44 -36.19 -6.33
N ARG A 256 -10.67 -35.80 -6.02
CA ARG A 256 -11.07 -34.39 -5.87
C ARG A 256 -10.50 -33.79 -4.60
N VAL A 257 -10.54 -34.53 -3.49
CA VAL A 257 -9.92 -34.11 -2.22
C VAL A 257 -8.43 -33.85 -2.40
N GLN A 258 -7.70 -34.74 -3.07
CA GLN A 258 -6.28 -34.56 -3.36
C GLN A 258 -6.02 -33.33 -4.23
N LYS A 259 -6.86 -33.09 -5.25
CA LYS A 259 -6.77 -31.89 -6.10
C LYS A 259 -6.98 -30.61 -5.29
N THR A 260 -8.02 -30.55 -4.47
CA THR A 260 -8.31 -29.38 -3.61
C THR A 260 -7.21 -29.17 -2.56
N LEU A 261 -6.67 -30.24 -1.98
CA LEU A 261 -5.54 -30.15 -1.03
C LEU A 261 -4.27 -29.62 -1.69
N THR A 262 -4.01 -30.05 -2.93
CA THR A 262 -2.88 -29.57 -3.73
C THR A 262 -3.02 -28.08 -4.00
N GLN A 263 -4.21 -27.63 -4.42
CA GLN A 263 -4.52 -26.22 -4.65
C GLN A 263 -4.39 -25.37 -3.38
N TYR A 264 -4.89 -25.87 -2.24
CA TYR A 264 -4.71 -25.22 -0.96
C TYR A 264 -3.23 -25.10 -0.58
N THR A 265 -2.46 -26.16 -0.78
CA THR A 265 -1.01 -26.17 -0.50
C THR A 265 -0.27 -25.16 -1.38
N GLN A 266 -0.65 -25.05 -2.66
CA GLN A 266 -0.10 -24.06 -3.59
C GLN A 266 -0.43 -22.64 -3.14
N LEU A 267 -1.70 -22.35 -2.81
CA LEU A 267 -2.10 -21.05 -2.30
C LEU A 267 -1.36 -20.71 -1.01
N ASN A 268 -1.21 -21.66 -0.08
CA ASN A 268 -0.47 -21.44 1.15
C ASN A 268 1.02 -21.15 0.91
N LEU A 269 1.64 -21.82 -0.06
CA LEU A 269 3.03 -21.55 -0.47
C LEU A 269 3.14 -20.15 -1.06
N ILE A 270 2.24 -19.76 -1.97
CA ILE A 270 2.21 -18.42 -2.56
C ILE A 270 2.01 -17.34 -1.48
N MET A 271 1.06 -17.55 -0.57
CA MET A 271 0.84 -16.65 0.57
C MET A 271 2.09 -16.55 1.46
N THR A 272 2.83 -17.64 1.63
CA THR A 272 4.08 -17.64 2.39
C THR A 272 5.16 -16.83 1.68
N LEU A 273 5.27 -16.94 0.35
CA LEU A 273 6.20 -16.12 -0.46
C LEU A 273 5.86 -14.62 -0.42
N LEU A 274 4.57 -14.28 -0.45
CA LEU A 274 4.11 -12.89 -0.43
C LEU A 274 4.09 -12.29 0.98
N TYR A 275 4.16 -13.11 2.03
CA TYR A 275 3.93 -12.69 3.40
C TYR A 275 4.89 -11.59 3.86
N ASP A 276 6.19 -11.75 3.63
CA ASP A 276 7.19 -10.81 4.14
C ASP A 276 7.07 -9.44 3.44
N SER A 277 6.80 -9.45 2.14
CA SER A 277 6.52 -8.23 1.35
C SER A 277 5.22 -7.54 1.81
N PHE A 278 4.14 -8.31 1.98
CA PHE A 278 2.85 -7.76 2.42
C PHE A 278 2.90 -7.24 3.84
N ALA A 279 3.45 -7.99 4.79
CA ALA A 279 3.52 -7.59 6.18
C ALA A 279 4.30 -6.28 6.34
N THR A 280 5.48 -6.19 5.70
CA THR A 280 6.30 -4.98 5.72
C THR A 280 5.59 -3.79 5.10
N THR A 281 4.99 -3.98 3.92
CA THR A 281 4.36 -2.88 3.19
C THR A 281 3.08 -2.42 3.88
N ILE A 282 2.22 -3.32 4.36
CA ILE A 282 1.03 -2.97 5.14
C ILE A 282 1.42 -2.21 6.40
N ALA A 283 2.42 -2.68 7.14
CA ALA A 283 2.87 -2.02 8.36
C ALA A 283 3.31 -0.57 8.08
N VAL A 284 4.16 -0.36 7.07
CA VAL A 284 4.64 0.97 6.67
C VAL A 284 3.52 1.84 6.13
N MET A 285 2.64 1.31 5.28
CA MET A 285 1.50 2.07 4.76
C MET A 285 0.56 2.52 5.86
N MET A 286 0.21 1.62 6.77
CA MET A 286 -0.74 1.91 7.84
C MET A 286 -0.17 2.93 8.84
N SER A 287 1.11 2.81 9.21
CA SER A 287 1.77 3.82 10.06
C SER A 287 1.85 5.18 9.35
N THR A 288 2.24 5.19 8.08
CA THR A 288 2.42 6.41 7.30
C THR A 288 1.08 7.11 7.07
N ILE A 289 0.06 6.38 6.59
CA ILE A 289 -1.24 6.95 6.27
C ILE A 289 -1.94 7.45 7.54
N TRP A 290 -1.86 6.72 8.65
CA TRP A 290 -2.45 7.16 9.91
C TRP A 290 -1.87 8.50 10.38
N ILE A 291 -0.55 8.63 10.42
CA ILE A 291 0.12 9.88 10.82
C ILE A 291 -0.18 10.99 9.80
N CYS A 292 -0.14 10.69 8.50
CA CYS A 292 -0.48 11.65 7.45
C CYS A 292 -1.91 12.17 7.58
N CYS A 293 -2.89 11.32 7.88
CA CYS A 293 -4.28 11.77 8.07
C CYS A 293 -4.40 12.78 9.21
N VAL A 294 -3.73 12.52 10.35
CA VAL A 294 -3.72 13.46 11.49
C VAL A 294 -3.06 14.78 11.10
N LEU A 295 -1.88 14.73 10.48
CA LEU A 295 -1.13 15.92 10.08
C LEU A 295 -1.87 16.77 9.03
N LEU A 296 -2.44 16.13 8.00
CA LEU A 296 -3.17 16.81 6.93
C LEU A 296 -4.47 17.42 7.44
N ASN A 297 -5.21 16.73 8.32
CA ASN A 297 -6.41 17.27 8.94
C ASN A 297 -6.09 18.46 9.85
N PHE A 298 -5.03 18.36 10.66
CA PHE A 298 -4.57 19.48 11.48
C PHE A 298 -4.16 20.67 10.62
N ALA A 299 -3.38 20.45 9.56
CA ALA A 299 -2.95 21.50 8.65
C ALA A 299 -4.15 22.18 7.95
N THR A 300 -5.14 21.41 7.52
CA THR A 300 -6.35 21.94 6.88
C THR A 300 -7.12 22.87 7.83
N ILE A 301 -7.25 22.52 9.12
CA ILE A 301 -8.06 23.28 10.08
C ILE A 301 -7.28 24.49 10.64
N LYS A 302 -6.00 24.32 10.97
CA LYS A 302 -5.24 25.29 11.78
C LYS A 302 -4.21 26.10 11.00
N MET A 303 -3.82 25.69 9.79
CA MET A 303 -2.70 26.31 9.06
C MET A 303 -3.14 27.17 7.86
N TYR A 304 -4.44 27.39 7.67
CA TYR A 304 -4.99 28.15 6.53
C TYR A 304 -4.38 29.54 6.36
N SER A 305 -4.17 30.28 7.44
CA SER A 305 -3.61 31.64 7.39
C SER A 305 -2.09 31.70 7.26
N TYR A 306 -1.40 30.57 7.46
CA TYR A 306 0.06 30.52 7.51
C TYR A 306 0.70 29.93 6.25
N ILE A 307 -0.04 29.14 5.49
CA ILE A 307 0.43 28.46 4.29
C ILE A 307 -0.06 29.23 3.06
N SER A 308 0.78 29.36 2.04
CA SER A 308 0.38 30.01 0.79
C SER A 308 -0.76 29.23 0.11
N MET A 309 -1.69 29.97 -0.51
CA MET A 309 -2.92 29.40 -1.06
C MET A 309 -2.70 28.23 -2.05
N PRO A 310 -1.72 28.27 -2.98
CA PRO A 310 -1.50 27.17 -3.92
C PRO A 310 -1.07 25.87 -3.23
N PHE A 311 -0.21 25.95 -2.20
CA PHE A 311 0.22 24.79 -1.45
C PHE A 311 -0.88 24.31 -0.49
N PHE A 312 -1.63 25.23 0.10
CA PHE A 312 -2.77 24.91 0.96
C PHE A 312 -3.82 24.08 0.21
N ALA A 313 -4.10 24.37 -1.06
CA ALA A 313 -5.06 23.61 -1.86
C ALA A 313 -4.68 22.13 -2.08
N LEU A 314 -3.39 21.78 -2.00
CA LEU A 314 -2.94 20.39 -2.11
C LEU A 314 -3.25 19.57 -0.86
N ILE A 315 -3.25 20.20 0.31
CA ILE A 315 -3.44 19.54 1.61
C ILE A 315 -4.79 18.79 1.71
N PRO A 316 -5.96 19.40 1.46
CA PRO A 316 -7.23 18.70 1.54
C PRO A 316 -7.36 17.62 0.45
N VAL A 317 -6.78 17.84 -0.73
CA VAL A 317 -6.76 16.82 -1.80
C VAL A 317 -5.95 15.59 -1.37
N SER A 318 -4.77 15.80 -0.76
CA SER A 318 -3.97 14.72 -0.17
C SER A 318 -4.70 14.02 0.98
N ALA A 319 -5.44 14.77 1.81
CA ALA A 319 -6.21 14.21 2.91
C ALA A 319 -7.29 13.26 2.38
N ILE A 320 -8.07 13.69 1.38
CA ILE A 320 -9.10 12.87 0.73
C ILE A 320 -8.45 11.63 0.10
N ALA A 321 -7.34 11.79 -0.63
CA ALA A 321 -6.63 10.67 -1.25
C ALA A 321 -6.13 9.65 -0.22
N ALA A 322 -5.61 10.11 0.92
CA ALA A 322 -5.18 9.25 2.02
C ALA A 322 -6.36 8.45 2.61
N HIS A 323 -7.51 9.11 2.87
CA HIS A 323 -8.71 8.43 3.34
C HIS A 323 -9.26 7.42 2.32
N LEU A 324 -9.25 7.75 1.03
CA LEU A 324 -9.63 6.80 -0.03
C LEU A 324 -8.70 5.59 -0.04
N GLY A 325 -7.39 5.79 0.14
CA GLY A 325 -6.42 4.70 0.25
C GLY A 325 -6.73 3.73 1.39
N VAL A 326 -7.04 4.25 2.58
CA VAL A 326 -7.47 3.44 3.74
C VAL A 326 -8.80 2.75 3.46
N GLY A 327 -9.78 3.49 2.94
CA GLY A 327 -11.12 2.99 2.64
C GLY A 327 -11.14 1.88 1.59
N VAL A 328 -10.16 1.83 0.70
CA VAL A 328 -10.01 0.74 -0.29
C VAL A 328 -9.24 -0.45 0.28
N LEU A 329 -8.07 -0.22 0.89
CA LEU A 329 -7.20 -1.32 1.32
C LEU A 329 -7.74 -2.05 2.54
N MET A 330 -8.32 -1.34 3.51
CA MET A 330 -8.72 -1.93 4.77
C MET A 330 -9.85 -2.97 4.62
N PRO A 331 -10.95 -2.70 3.90
CA PRO A 331 -12.00 -3.70 3.71
C PRO A 331 -11.50 -4.95 2.99
N ILE A 332 -10.61 -4.79 1.99
CA ILE A 332 -10.03 -5.92 1.26
C ILE A 332 -9.20 -6.81 2.20
N LEU A 333 -8.40 -6.21 3.09
CA LEU A 333 -7.64 -6.96 4.09
C LEU A 333 -8.56 -7.72 5.07
N VAL A 334 -9.66 -7.09 5.50
CA VAL A 334 -10.67 -7.72 6.35
C VAL A 334 -11.36 -8.88 5.62
N GLU A 335 -11.77 -8.69 4.37
CA GLU A 335 -12.41 -9.74 3.56
C GLU A 335 -11.48 -10.94 3.33
N VAL A 336 -10.19 -10.71 3.09
CA VAL A 336 -9.19 -11.80 2.97
C VAL A 336 -9.07 -12.55 4.29
N TYR A 337 -9.06 -11.84 5.43
CA TYR A 337 -9.01 -12.47 6.74
C TYR A 337 -10.27 -13.26 7.06
N GLU A 338 -11.44 -12.63 6.99
CA GLU A 338 -12.73 -13.24 7.29
C GLU A 338 -13.04 -14.38 6.33
N GLY A 339 -12.77 -14.21 5.03
CA GLY A 339 -12.94 -15.25 4.02
C GLY A 339 -12.07 -16.48 4.23
N SER A 340 -10.94 -16.34 4.93
CA SER A 340 -10.06 -17.47 5.27
C SER A 340 -10.54 -18.31 6.47
N GLN A 341 -11.37 -17.75 7.36
CA GLN A 341 -11.83 -18.44 8.58
C GLN A 341 -12.76 -19.64 8.28
N PRO A 342 -13.81 -19.52 7.44
CA PRO A 342 -14.69 -20.63 7.11
C PRO A 342 -13.97 -21.79 6.42
N ILE A 343 -12.94 -21.49 5.62
CA ILE A 343 -12.11 -22.52 4.99
C ILE A 343 -11.49 -23.38 6.08
N ARG A 344 -10.81 -22.75 7.04
CA ARG A 344 -10.17 -23.46 8.15
C ARG A 344 -11.17 -24.30 8.95
N ALA A 345 -12.32 -23.73 9.32
CA ALA A 345 -13.33 -24.43 10.09
C ALA A 345 -13.88 -25.67 9.35
N ARG A 346 -14.13 -25.55 8.03
CA ARG A 346 -14.57 -26.68 7.19
C ARG A 346 -13.51 -27.78 7.10
N TRP A 347 -12.24 -27.41 6.96
CA TRP A 347 -11.14 -28.38 6.96
C TRP A 347 -11.00 -29.11 8.30
N GLU A 348 -11.09 -28.39 9.41
CA GLU A 348 -11.04 -28.97 10.75
C GLU A 348 -12.19 -29.97 10.96
N LEU A 349 -13.42 -29.61 10.55
CA LEU A 349 -14.59 -30.49 10.65
C LEU A 349 -14.46 -31.73 9.76
N GLN A 350 -13.88 -31.60 8.57
CA GLN A 350 -13.71 -32.74 7.66
C GLN A 350 -12.61 -33.69 8.12
N LEU A 351 -11.50 -33.16 8.62
CA LEU A 351 -10.43 -33.98 9.19
C LEU A 351 -10.92 -34.78 10.40
N ALA A 352 -11.88 -34.26 11.17
CA ALA A 352 -12.51 -35.00 12.26
C ALA A 352 -13.31 -36.21 11.77
N THR A 353 -13.98 -36.11 10.61
CA THR A 353 -14.81 -37.20 10.05
C THR A 353 -13.97 -38.37 9.51
N PHE A 354 -12.74 -38.14 9.04
CA PHE A 354 -11.86 -39.19 8.51
C PHE A 354 -11.13 -40.01 9.61
N SER A 355 -11.79 -40.22 10.76
CA SER A 355 -11.29 -40.66 12.08
C SER A 355 -10.49 -41.98 12.19
N LYS A 356 -9.95 -42.55 11.12
CA LYS A 356 -8.81 -43.47 11.26
C LYS A 356 -7.66 -42.72 11.92
N VAL A 357 -7.55 -42.90 13.24
CA VAL A 357 -6.76 -42.12 14.20
C VAL A 357 -5.30 -41.89 13.75
N GLY A 358 -4.73 -42.81 12.96
CA GLY A 358 -3.38 -42.70 12.41
C GLY A 358 -3.20 -41.65 11.29
N GLU A 359 -4.11 -41.61 10.31
CA GLU A 359 -3.97 -40.73 9.13
C GLU A 359 -4.37 -39.28 9.45
N VAL A 360 -5.37 -39.11 10.32
CA VAL A 360 -5.79 -37.79 10.81
C VAL A 360 -4.63 -37.10 11.51
N LYS A 361 -3.84 -37.79 12.32
CA LYS A 361 -2.71 -37.16 13.03
C LYS A 361 -1.66 -36.59 12.07
N TRP A 362 -1.40 -37.24 10.94
CA TRP A 362 -0.50 -36.72 9.91
C TRP A 362 -1.10 -35.54 9.15
N LEU A 363 -2.37 -35.65 8.73
CA LEU A 363 -3.08 -34.57 8.04
C LEU A 363 -3.26 -33.35 8.92
N THR A 364 -3.68 -33.51 10.18
CA THR A 364 -3.78 -32.42 11.16
C THR A 364 -2.42 -31.80 11.43
N LYS A 365 -1.32 -32.58 11.52
CA LYS A 365 0.03 -32.01 11.66
C LYS A 365 0.45 -31.17 10.44
N ARG A 366 -0.07 -31.48 9.26
CA ARG A 366 0.21 -30.75 8.00
C ARG A 366 -0.74 -29.58 7.75
N ALA A 367 -2.01 -29.72 8.14
CA ALA A 367 -3.10 -28.74 8.03
C ALA A 367 -3.18 -27.80 9.23
N THR A 368 -2.42 -28.07 10.29
CA THR A 368 -2.05 -27.09 11.31
C THR A 368 -0.73 -26.48 10.86
N PRO A 369 -0.69 -25.50 9.93
CA PRO A 369 0.52 -24.73 9.70
C PRO A 369 0.80 -23.96 10.99
N ARG A 370 1.55 -24.59 11.90
CA ARG A 370 1.98 -24.16 13.25
C ARG A 370 1.65 -22.70 13.57
N GLY A 371 0.40 -22.36 13.86
CA GLY A 371 0.02 -20.98 14.16
C GLY A 371 0.49 -19.90 13.18
N ILE A 372 1.11 -20.19 12.03
CA ILE A 372 1.86 -19.20 11.27
C ILE A 372 0.88 -18.33 10.50
N LEU A 373 -0.04 -18.90 9.70
CA LEU A 373 -1.05 -18.08 9.01
C LEU A 373 -2.00 -17.42 10.02
N SER A 374 -2.44 -18.17 11.04
CA SER A 374 -3.34 -17.66 12.08
C SER A 374 -2.69 -16.55 12.89
N GLN A 375 -1.49 -16.72 13.44
CA GLN A 375 -0.78 -15.68 14.20
C GLN A 375 -0.33 -14.56 13.28
N ARG A 376 0.14 -14.82 12.07
CA ARG A 376 0.58 -13.77 11.13
C ARG A 376 -0.56 -12.87 10.70
N VAL A 377 -1.75 -13.42 10.44
CA VAL A 377 -2.92 -12.60 10.19
C VAL A 377 -3.47 -12.00 11.49
N ARG A 378 -3.32 -12.68 12.65
CA ARG A 378 -3.60 -12.09 13.97
C ARG A 378 -2.69 -10.91 14.29
N TRP A 379 -1.42 -10.89 13.87
CA TRP A 379 -0.50 -9.77 14.08
C TRP A 379 -0.91 -8.56 13.25
N VAL A 380 -1.35 -8.80 12.01
CA VAL A 380 -1.97 -7.75 11.20
C VAL A 380 -3.24 -7.25 11.90
N GLY A 381 -4.16 -8.14 12.32
CA GLY A 381 -5.45 -7.79 12.94
C GLY A 381 -5.43 -7.27 14.39
N ILE A 382 -4.47 -7.70 15.23
CA ILE A 382 -4.35 -7.27 16.64
C ILE A 382 -3.98 -5.80 16.70
N THR A 383 -3.13 -5.33 15.80
CA THR A 383 -2.78 -3.89 15.69
C THR A 383 -4.03 -3.03 15.45
N PHE A 384 -5.04 -3.56 14.73
CA PHE A 384 -6.30 -2.85 14.45
C PHE A 384 -7.35 -2.98 15.56
N THR A 385 -7.49 -4.17 16.14
CA THR A 385 -8.58 -4.44 17.08
C THR A 385 -8.36 -3.81 18.45
N THR A 386 -7.12 -3.70 18.94
CA THR A 386 -6.84 -3.09 20.26
C THR A 386 -7.13 -1.59 20.31
N HIS A 387 -7.20 -0.88 19.17
CA HIS A 387 -7.58 0.53 19.14
C HIS A 387 -9.09 0.74 18.92
N ALA A 388 -9.74 -0.09 18.09
CA ALA A 388 -11.18 0.00 17.86
C ALA A 388 -12.00 -0.42 19.09
N THR A 389 -11.60 -1.47 19.82
CA THR A 389 -12.33 -1.90 21.02
C THR A 389 -12.10 -1.02 22.25
N LYS A 390 -10.94 -0.34 22.37
CA LYS A 390 -10.71 0.63 23.45
C LYS A 390 -11.53 1.91 23.31
N SER A 391 -11.96 2.24 22.10
CA SER A 391 -12.86 3.37 21.83
C SER A 391 -14.32 3.06 22.20
N ILE A 392 -14.72 1.78 22.16
CA ILE A 392 -16.11 1.35 22.41
C ILE A 392 -16.34 0.93 23.88
N ASN A 393 -15.30 0.51 24.61
CA ASN A 393 -15.46 -0.01 25.98
C ASN A 393 -15.44 1.01 27.12
N ASN A 394 -15.37 2.32 26.84
CA ASN A 394 -15.43 3.36 27.90
C ASN A 394 -16.80 4.04 28.06
N SER A 395 -17.83 3.61 27.33
CA SER A 395 -19.21 4.07 27.56
C SER A 395 -20.13 2.86 27.64
N GLY A 396 -20.05 2.11 28.74
CA GLY A 396 -20.95 1.01 29.07
C GLY A 396 -22.38 1.48 29.39
N GLN A 397 -22.96 2.35 28.56
CA GLN A 397 -24.38 2.68 28.55
C GLN A 397 -24.82 2.91 27.10
N PRO A 398 -25.88 2.25 26.62
CA PRO A 398 -26.54 2.67 25.40
C PRO A 398 -27.16 4.05 25.67
N LEU A 399 -26.56 5.10 25.09
CA LEU A 399 -27.19 6.41 25.02
C LEU A 399 -28.38 6.30 24.06
N GLU A 400 -29.59 6.29 24.64
CA GLU A 400 -30.83 6.56 23.94
C GLU A 400 -30.75 8.02 23.46
N VAL A 401 -30.41 8.21 22.18
CA VAL A 401 -30.34 9.53 21.57
C VAL A 401 -31.75 9.98 21.27
N ASP A 402 -32.29 10.85 22.11
CA ASP A 402 -33.52 11.59 21.85
C ASP A 402 -33.30 12.56 20.66
N PRO A 403 -33.99 12.37 19.53
CA PRO A 403 -33.81 13.20 18.33
C PRO A 403 -34.30 14.64 18.49
N SER A 404 -34.79 15.06 19.65
CA SER A 404 -35.27 16.43 19.90
C SER A 404 -34.22 17.43 20.40
N THR A 405 -32.98 17.00 20.70
CA THR A 405 -31.99 17.88 21.41
C THR A 405 -30.84 18.40 20.54
N VAL A 406 -30.90 18.26 19.22
CA VAL A 406 -29.85 18.78 18.31
C VAL A 406 -30.41 19.98 17.56
N PHE A 407 -30.41 21.16 18.18
CA PHE A 407 -30.24 22.49 17.55
C PHE A 407 -30.57 23.60 18.59
N GLN A 408 -29.64 23.87 19.49
CA GLN A 408 -29.51 25.22 20.06
C GLN A 408 -28.03 25.63 19.97
N ILE A 409 -27.76 26.51 19.01
CA ILE A 409 -26.50 27.24 18.88
C ILE A 409 -26.69 28.52 19.69
N GLU A 410 -26.18 28.56 20.92
CA GLU A 410 -25.97 29.81 21.63
C GLU A 410 -24.74 30.50 21.05
N ALA A 411 -24.99 31.59 20.33
CA ALA A 411 -23.98 32.55 19.95
C ALA A 411 -23.57 33.36 21.18
N HIS A 412 -22.27 33.35 21.49
CA HIS A 412 -21.67 34.37 22.34
C HIS A 412 -20.61 35.14 21.56
N LYS A 413 -20.84 36.46 21.53
CA LYS A 413 -19.92 37.55 21.23
C LYS A 413 -20.28 38.69 22.20
N PRO A 414 -19.40 39.67 22.45
CA PRO A 414 -18.07 39.88 21.88
C PRO A 414 -16.91 39.39 22.75
#